data_AF-A0AAX4HNS5-F1
#
_entry.id   AF-A0AAX4HNS5-F1
#
_cell.length_a   1.000
_cell.length_b   1.000
_cell.length_c   1.000
_cell.angle_alpha   90.00
_cell.angle_beta   90.00
_cell.angle_gamma   90.00
#
_symmetry.space_group_name_H-M   'P 1'
#
loop_
_entity.id
_entity.type
_entity.pdbx_description
1 polymer ?
#
loop_
_entity_poly.entity_id
_entity_poly.type
_entity_poly.pdbx_seq_one_letter_code
_entity_poly.pdbx_strand_id
1 'polypeptide(L)'
;MPILLFVLLSLSAFASSLPTNGLYHCLNGNNDSICDQKVRVTQHGQITILKVTYEGYCNGQGPYQYACDGEVCTDGAIRITSKDASHYYWENLSYGFYCDMERVN
;
A
#
# COMPACT_ATOMS: atom_id res chain seq x y z
N MET A 1 17.70 -16.62 47.59
CA MET A 1 18.14 -16.54 46.18
C MET A 1 16.90 -16.27 45.35
N PRO A 2 16.66 -15.05 44.82
CA PRO A 2 15.52 -14.83 43.96
C PRO A 2 15.84 -15.26 42.52
N ILE A 3 14.94 -16.05 41.96
CA ILE A 3 14.95 -16.56 40.59
C ILE A 3 14.65 -15.38 39.66
N LEU A 4 15.62 -15.01 38.81
CA LEU A 4 15.39 -14.06 37.72
C LEU A 4 14.50 -14.73 36.67
N LEU A 5 13.24 -14.31 36.61
CA LEU A 5 12.33 -14.66 35.53
C LEU A 5 12.64 -13.76 34.33
N PHE A 6 13.36 -14.27 33.34
CA PHE A 6 13.54 -13.60 32.05
C PHE A 6 12.24 -13.73 31.24
N VAL A 7 11.43 -12.67 31.24
CA VAL A 7 10.28 -12.54 30.33
C VAL A 7 10.84 -12.13 28.96
N LEU A 8 11.00 -13.11 28.08
CA LEU A 8 11.22 -12.89 26.65
C LEU A 8 9.91 -12.39 26.03
N LEU A 9 9.73 -11.07 26.01
CA LEU A 9 8.74 -10.43 25.12
C LEU A 9 9.20 -10.65 23.68
N SER A 10 8.62 -11.63 23.01
CA SER A 10 8.68 -11.75 21.56
C SER A 10 7.93 -10.57 20.95
N LEU A 11 8.66 -9.50 20.60
CA LEU A 11 8.15 -8.50 19.68
C LEU A 11 7.95 -9.22 18.34
N SER A 12 6.69 -9.51 18.02
CA SER A 12 6.28 -9.81 16.66
C SER A 12 6.60 -8.58 15.82
N ALA A 13 7.78 -8.57 15.20
CA ALA A 13 8.04 -7.69 14.07
C ALA A 13 7.01 -8.10 13.01
N PHE A 14 5.91 -7.36 12.92
CA PHE A 14 5.08 -7.41 11.74
C PHE A 14 6.01 -6.98 10.61
N ALA A 15 6.53 -7.96 9.88
CA ALA A 15 7.18 -7.69 8.62
C ALA A 15 6.09 -7.13 7.72
N SER A 16 5.91 -5.81 7.75
CA SER A 16 5.01 -5.13 6.84
C SER A 16 5.51 -5.46 5.44
N SER A 17 4.60 -6.05 4.69
CA SER A 17 4.85 -6.53 3.34
C SER A 17 4.17 -5.56 2.41
N LEU A 18 4.84 -5.27 1.30
CA LEU A 18 4.20 -4.55 0.20
C LEU A 18 2.91 -5.28 -0.23
N PRO A 19 1.89 -4.55 -0.71
CA PRO A 19 0.66 -5.15 -1.20
C PRO A 19 0.97 -6.15 -2.33
N THR A 20 0.30 -7.29 -2.31
CA THR A 20 0.47 -8.30 -3.36
C THR A 20 -0.27 -7.93 -4.64
N ASN A 21 0.10 -8.57 -5.74
CA ASN A 21 -0.57 -8.36 -7.03
C ASN A 21 -2.07 -8.66 -6.92
N GLY A 22 -2.91 -7.73 -7.38
CA GLY A 22 -4.36 -7.87 -7.26
C GLY A 22 -5.13 -6.63 -7.63
N LEU A 23 -6.45 -6.75 -7.60
CA LEU A 23 -7.37 -5.63 -7.62
C LEU A 23 -7.60 -5.17 -6.19
N TYR A 24 -7.70 -3.87 -5.96
CA TYR A 24 -7.96 -3.26 -4.67
C TYR A 24 -9.13 -2.29 -4.78
N HIS A 25 -9.98 -2.31 -3.75
CA HIS A 25 -11.15 -1.45 -3.61
C HIS A 25 -10.98 -0.50 -2.42
N CYS A 26 -11.57 0.69 -2.54
CA CYS A 26 -11.55 1.69 -1.49
C CYS A 26 -12.61 1.38 -0.42
N LEU A 27 -12.19 1.14 0.83
CA LEU A 27 -13.11 0.89 1.95
C LEU A 27 -13.50 2.16 2.70
N ASN A 28 -12.49 2.94 3.11
CA ASN A 28 -12.66 4.14 3.92
C ASN A 28 -11.91 5.30 3.25
N GLY A 29 -12.60 5.97 2.33
CA GLY A 29 -12.08 7.15 1.66
C GLY A 29 -12.83 8.43 2.06
N ASN A 30 -12.24 9.58 1.78
CA ASN A 30 -12.92 10.88 1.89
C ASN A 30 -13.58 11.33 0.58
N ASN A 31 -13.58 10.47 -0.44
CA ASN A 31 -14.15 10.75 -1.74
C ASN A 31 -14.67 9.45 -2.38
N ASP A 32 -15.98 9.41 -2.68
CA ASP A 32 -16.65 8.24 -3.26
C ASP A 32 -16.27 7.98 -4.72
N SER A 33 -15.51 8.89 -5.35
CA SER A 33 -15.02 8.76 -6.73
C SER A 33 -13.62 8.11 -6.81
N ILE A 34 -13.06 7.64 -5.69
CA ILE A 34 -11.80 6.90 -5.68
C ILE A 34 -12.03 5.54 -6.31
N CYS A 35 -11.40 5.32 -7.44
CA CYS A 35 -11.55 4.09 -8.19
C CYS A 35 -10.79 2.91 -7.62
N ASP A 36 -11.23 1.72 -8.04
CA ASP A 36 -10.49 0.49 -7.90
C ASP A 36 -9.14 0.56 -8.60
N GLN A 37 -8.16 -0.08 -7.98
CA GLN A 37 -6.76 -0.04 -8.38
C GLN A 37 -6.22 -1.44 -8.59
N LYS A 38 -5.79 -1.74 -9.81
CA LYS A 38 -5.04 -2.95 -10.12
C LYS A 38 -3.56 -2.72 -9.84
N VAL A 39 -3.06 -3.38 -8.80
CA VAL A 39 -1.68 -3.28 -8.32
C VAL A 39 -0.83 -4.41 -8.90
N ARG A 40 0.37 -4.04 -9.37
CA ARG A 40 1.46 -4.98 -9.70
C ARG A 40 2.76 -4.52 -9.07
N VAL A 41 3.37 -5.36 -8.25
CA VAL A 41 4.69 -5.14 -7.66
C VAL A 41 5.75 -5.83 -8.51
N THR A 42 6.77 -5.08 -8.91
CA THR A 42 7.92 -5.57 -9.70
C THR A 42 9.22 -5.12 -9.06
N GLN A 43 10.20 -6.02 -8.99
CA GLN A 43 11.52 -5.74 -8.43
C GLN A 43 12.55 -5.57 -9.55
N HIS A 44 13.32 -4.48 -9.50
CA HIS A 44 14.39 -4.15 -10.44
C HIS A 44 15.69 -3.97 -9.66
N GLY A 45 16.41 -5.07 -9.46
CA GLY A 45 17.60 -5.09 -8.59
C GLY A 45 17.21 -4.86 -7.13
N GLN A 46 17.70 -3.77 -6.55
CA GLN A 46 17.38 -3.38 -5.16
C GLN A 46 16.12 -2.50 -5.04
N ILE A 47 15.57 -2.04 -6.17
CA ILE A 47 14.43 -1.12 -6.17
C ILE A 47 13.16 -1.93 -6.39
N THR A 48 12.14 -1.66 -5.57
CA THR A 48 10.79 -2.17 -5.80
C THR A 48 9.92 -1.08 -6.41
N ILE A 49 9.16 -1.45 -7.44
CA ILE A 49 8.23 -0.57 -8.16
C ILE A 49 6.82 -1.12 -7.98
N LEU A 50 5.90 -0.26 -7.57
CA LEU A 50 4.46 -0.55 -7.52
C LEU A 50 3.79 0.13 -8.70
N LYS A 51 3.32 -0.66 -9.67
CA LYS A 51 2.52 -0.20 -10.80
C LYS A 51 1.04 -0.24 -10.44
N VAL A 52 0.35 0.88 -10.59
CA VAL A 52 -1.10 1.02 -10.40
C VAL A 52 -1.77 1.32 -11.72
N THR A 53 -2.80 0.54 -12.06
CA THR A 53 -3.76 0.86 -13.12
C THR A 53 -5.11 1.11 -12.47
N TYR A 54 -5.80 2.19 -12.84
CA TYR A 54 -7.16 2.45 -12.37
C TYR A 54 -8.18 1.72 -13.24
N GLU A 55 -9.22 1.19 -12.60
CA GLU A 55 -10.30 0.45 -13.28
C GLU A 55 -11.60 1.28 -13.32
N GLY A 56 -12.44 1.04 -14.32
CA GLY A 56 -13.69 1.80 -14.52
C GLY A 56 -13.50 3.14 -15.23
N TYR A 57 -14.26 4.17 -14.84
CA TYR A 57 -14.32 5.47 -15.52
C TYR A 57 -13.03 6.31 -15.43
N CYS A 58 -12.09 5.90 -14.58
CA CYS A 58 -10.80 6.53 -14.34
C CYS A 58 -9.64 5.79 -15.01
N ASN A 59 -9.91 4.83 -15.90
CA ASN A 59 -8.85 4.14 -16.65
C ASN A 59 -7.88 5.08 -17.38
N GLY A 60 -8.33 6.28 -17.78
CA GLY A 60 -7.52 7.33 -18.39
C GLY A 60 -6.60 8.07 -17.42
N GLN A 61 -6.73 7.86 -16.12
CA GLN A 61 -5.85 8.40 -15.08
C GLN A 61 -4.67 7.47 -14.81
N GLY A 62 -4.26 6.60 -15.73
CA GLY A 62 -3.16 5.67 -15.49
C GLY A 62 -2.80 4.82 -16.72
N PRO A 63 -1.80 3.92 -16.61
CA PRO A 63 -1.16 3.46 -15.38
C PRO A 63 -0.01 4.36 -14.88
N TYR A 64 0.24 4.32 -13.58
CA TYR A 64 1.38 4.98 -12.93
C TYR A 64 2.30 3.97 -12.23
N GLN A 65 3.53 4.41 -11.95
CA GLN A 65 4.54 3.63 -11.25
C GLN A 65 5.11 4.44 -10.10
N TYR A 66 5.20 3.80 -8.94
CA TYR A 66 5.69 4.41 -7.71
C TYR A 66 6.93 3.64 -7.26
N ALA A 67 8.05 4.35 -7.08
CA ALA A 67 9.23 3.75 -6.48
C ALA A 67 9.00 3.60 -4.97
N CYS A 68 9.35 2.43 -4.45
CA CYS A 68 9.16 2.10 -3.04
C CYS A 68 10.47 2.26 -2.25
N ASP A 69 10.36 2.90 -1.10
CA ASP A 69 11.37 2.91 -0.04
C ASP A 69 10.75 2.22 1.18
N GLY A 70 11.14 0.95 1.40
CA GLY A 70 10.49 0.08 2.37
C GLY A 70 9.00 -0.12 2.04
N GLU A 71 8.14 0.35 2.93
CA GLU A 71 6.68 0.18 2.88
C GLU A 71 5.96 1.31 2.13
N VAL A 72 6.67 2.40 1.83
CA VAL A 72 6.10 3.59 1.21
C VAL A 72 6.52 3.65 -0.25
N CYS A 73 5.54 3.71 -1.15
CA CYS A 73 5.75 3.93 -2.57
C CYS A 73 5.17 5.29 -2.98
N THR A 74 5.96 6.13 -3.67
CA THR A 74 5.52 7.49 -4.00
C THR A 74 6.18 8.03 -5.27
N ASP A 75 5.49 8.96 -5.93
CA ASP A 75 6.04 9.84 -6.98
C ASP A 75 6.09 11.32 -6.55
N GLY A 76 5.82 11.59 -5.25
CA GLY A 76 5.71 12.92 -4.67
C GLY A 76 4.29 13.51 -4.65
N ALA A 77 3.41 13.12 -5.60
CA ALA A 77 2.01 13.55 -5.62
C ALA A 77 1.09 12.51 -5.00
N ILE A 78 1.37 11.24 -5.28
CA ILE A 78 0.68 10.09 -4.69
C ILE A 78 1.59 9.44 -3.67
N ARG A 79 1.03 9.06 -2.52
CA ARG A 79 1.69 8.26 -1.50
C ARG A 79 0.88 6.99 -1.25
N ILE A 80 1.55 5.85 -1.36
CA ILE A 80 1.01 4.53 -1.03
C ILE A 80 1.79 4.02 0.17
N THR A 81 1.12 3.78 1.29
CA THR A 81 1.74 3.24 2.51
C THR A 81 1.18 1.84 2.75
N SER A 82 2.04 0.84 2.61
CA SER A 82 1.67 -0.57 2.79
C SER A 82 1.32 -0.83 4.25
N LYS A 83 0.26 -1.59 4.50
CA LYS A 83 -0.11 -2.06 5.84
C LYS A 83 0.18 -3.55 5.97
N ASP A 84 -0.24 -4.31 4.96
CA ASP A 84 0.03 -5.74 4.81
C ASP A 84 -0.11 -6.18 3.34
N ALA A 85 0.00 -7.48 3.09
CA ALA A 85 -0.09 -8.10 1.76
C ALA A 85 -1.42 -7.86 1.01
N SER A 86 -2.46 -7.42 1.71
CA SER A 86 -3.84 -7.21 1.24
C SER A 86 -4.36 -5.80 1.50
N HIS A 87 -3.63 -4.94 2.21
CA HIS A 87 -4.07 -3.60 2.57
C HIS A 87 -2.97 -2.55 2.38
N TYR A 88 -3.36 -1.39 1.87
CA TYR A 88 -2.52 -0.19 1.87
C TYR A 88 -3.35 1.08 2.04
N TYR A 89 -2.72 2.12 2.55
CA TYR A 89 -3.27 3.48 2.54
C TYR A 89 -2.84 4.19 1.26
N TRP A 90 -3.80 4.73 0.52
CA TRP A 90 -3.59 5.54 -0.67
C TRP A 90 -3.90 7.00 -0.37
N GLU A 91 -3.03 7.91 -0.79
CA GLU A 91 -3.22 9.35 -0.64
C GLU A 91 -2.80 10.07 -1.92
N ASN A 92 -3.64 11.00 -2.38
CA ASN A 92 -3.31 11.99 -3.38
C ASN A 92 -3.13 13.34 -2.69
N LEU A 93 -1.87 13.72 -2.46
CA LEU A 93 -1.46 14.90 -1.72
C LEU A 93 -1.90 16.20 -2.42
N SER A 94 -1.94 16.19 -3.75
CA SER A 94 -2.30 17.37 -4.55
C SER A 94 -3.77 17.77 -4.41
N TYR A 95 -4.65 16.78 -4.21
CA TYR A 95 -6.09 16.98 -4.12
C TYR A 95 -6.67 16.69 -2.74
N GLY A 96 -5.82 16.27 -1.78
CA GLY A 96 -6.24 15.91 -0.43
C GLY A 96 -7.17 14.70 -0.38
N PHE A 97 -7.11 13.81 -1.37
CA PHE A 97 -7.90 12.58 -1.37
C PHE A 97 -7.14 11.46 -0.68
N TYR A 98 -7.84 10.61 0.04
CA TYR A 98 -7.25 9.43 0.64
C TYR A 98 -8.22 8.28 0.72
N CYS A 99 -7.69 7.06 0.79
CA CYS A 99 -8.47 5.87 1.07
C CYS A 99 -7.65 4.73 1.69
N ASP A 100 -8.28 3.99 2.60
CA ASP A 100 -7.85 2.63 2.95
C ASP A 100 -8.27 1.64 1.84
N MET A 101 -7.30 1.08 1.14
CA MET A 101 -7.50 0.15 0.04
C MET A 101 -7.36 -1.31 0.54
N GLU A 102 -8.31 -2.17 0.19
CA GLU A 102 -8.31 -3.61 0.49
C GLU A 102 -8.34 -4.43 -0.81
N ARG A 103 -7.59 -5.54 -0.83
CA ARG A 103 -7.53 -6.45 -1.97
C ARG A 103 -8.87 -7.17 -2.16
N VAL A 104 -9.41 -7.10 -3.37
CA VAL A 104 -10.58 -7.86 -3.79
C VAL A 104 -10.15 -9.31 -4.05
N ASN A 105 -10.80 -10.26 -3.36
CA ASN A 105 -10.53 -11.70 -3.48
C ASN A 105 -11.07 -12.30 -4.79
#